data_AF-A0A521T769-F1
#
_entry.id   AF-A0A521T769-F1
#
_cell.length_a   1.000
_cell.length_b   1.000
_cell.length_c   1.000
_cell.angle_alpha   90.00
_cell.angle_beta   90.00
_cell.angle_gamma   90.00
#
_symmetry.space_group_name_H-M   'P 1'
#
loop_
_entity.id
_entity.type
_entity.pdbx_description
1 polymer ?
#
loop_
_entity_poly.entity_id
_entity_poly.type
_entity_poly.pdbx_seq_one_letter_code
_entity_poly.pdbx_strand_id
1 'polypeptide(L)'
;MGKTLFEKIWDAHIVVEKENSPSLIYIDRHLVHEVTSPQAFDGLRMNNRPVRRPDLTIATMDHNVPTNNRTLPILDQTSAVQIQTLEKNCKDFGIQLFDINSPNQGIVHVIGPQLGITLPGSTIVCGDSHTSTHGAFGALAFGIGTSEVEHVLASQTLWLEKPKPFEIRVEGKRKNPHAVTAKDIILSIIKNIGTSGGNGTVIEYRGEGISDLSMEQRMTICNMSIEAGARAGLIAPDEKTFEYLRGRKYTPKNYESLVDYWRDNLKTDSDAKFVKSYTLHVDNIAPQVSWGTNPGMTCDVTESVPFPEDFSKGDQNQKKGAEKALEYMALKPGTPITEIKIDRVFIGSCTNARLEDLIEASKVVKGRK
;
A
#
# COMPACT_ATOMS: atom_id res chain seq x y z
N MET A 1 -14.81 -3.71 -26.62
CA MET A 1 -14.18 -4.63 -25.65
C MET A 1 -14.14 -3.89 -24.33
N GLY A 2 -14.75 -4.45 -23.29
CA GLY A 2 -14.74 -3.87 -21.96
C GLY A 2 -13.33 -3.65 -21.43
N LYS A 3 -13.19 -2.63 -20.58
CA LYS A 3 -11.94 -2.27 -19.92
C LYS A 3 -12.00 -2.58 -18.43
N THR A 4 -10.87 -3.02 -17.89
CA THR A 4 -10.64 -3.10 -16.46
C THR A 4 -10.56 -1.70 -15.84
N LEU A 5 -10.80 -1.57 -14.54
CA LEU A 5 -10.66 -0.31 -13.81
C LEU A 5 -9.24 0.23 -13.99
N PHE A 6 -8.24 -0.63 -13.88
CA PHE A 6 -6.85 -0.32 -14.17
C PHE A 6 -6.69 0.30 -15.57
N GLU A 7 -7.21 -0.35 -16.62
CA GLU A 7 -7.09 0.15 -17.99
C GLU A 7 -7.80 1.49 -18.17
N LYS A 8 -8.98 1.69 -17.56
CA LYS A 8 -9.70 2.96 -17.61
C LYS A 8 -8.88 4.10 -17.00
N ILE A 9 -8.27 3.86 -15.84
CA ILE A 9 -7.39 4.84 -15.18
C ILE A 9 -6.16 5.07 -16.05
N TRP A 10 -5.46 4.02 -16.46
CA TRP A 10 -4.27 4.12 -17.30
C TRP A 10 -4.52 4.95 -18.55
N ASP A 11 -5.53 4.59 -19.33
CA ASP A 11 -5.83 5.22 -20.62
C ASP A 11 -6.21 6.70 -20.45
N ALA A 12 -6.84 7.09 -19.33
CA ALA A 12 -7.17 8.48 -19.02
C ALA A 12 -5.94 9.35 -18.67
N HIS A 13 -4.79 8.75 -18.35
CA HIS A 13 -3.59 9.46 -17.92
C HIS A 13 -2.44 9.40 -18.93
N ILE A 14 -2.65 8.80 -20.11
CA ILE A 14 -1.64 8.78 -21.17
C ILE A 14 -1.40 10.21 -21.68
N VAL A 15 -0.15 10.66 -21.61
CA VAL A 15 0.34 11.91 -22.22
C VAL A 15 0.97 11.63 -23.57
N VAL A 16 1.80 10.59 -23.63
CA VAL A 16 2.46 10.13 -24.87
C VAL A 16 2.44 8.61 -24.90
N GLU A 17 1.99 8.05 -26.01
CA GLU A 17 2.04 6.62 -26.31
C GLU A 17 2.87 6.42 -27.58
N LYS A 18 3.78 5.44 -27.53
CA LYS A 18 4.58 5.01 -28.69
C LYS A 18 4.50 3.51 -28.79
N GLU A 19 4.47 3.01 -30.02
CA GLU A 19 4.42 1.57 -30.27
C GLU A 19 5.68 0.88 -29.71
N ASN A 20 5.50 -0.25 -29.02
CA ASN A 20 6.57 -1.05 -28.42
C ASN A 20 7.52 -0.27 -27.50
N SER A 21 7.01 0.74 -26.79
CA SER A 21 7.79 1.57 -25.85
C SER A 21 6.98 1.85 -24.57
N PRO A 22 7.63 2.21 -23.46
CA PRO A 22 6.94 2.78 -22.30
C PRO A 22 6.01 3.92 -22.70
N SER A 23 4.89 4.08 -21.99
CA SER A 23 4.01 5.24 -22.11
C SER A 23 4.40 6.33 -21.11
N LEU A 24 4.26 7.59 -21.48
CA LEU A 24 4.39 8.71 -20.56
C LEU A 24 3.04 8.95 -19.89
N ILE A 25 2.97 8.77 -18.58
CA ILE A 25 1.75 8.87 -17.78
C ILE A 25 1.78 10.16 -16.96
N TYR A 26 0.65 10.87 -16.90
CA TYR A 26 0.47 12.02 -16.02
C TYR A 26 0.29 11.57 -14.57
N ILE A 27 0.91 12.28 -13.64
CA ILE A 27 0.83 11.99 -12.20
C ILE A 27 -0.07 13.03 -11.53
N ASP A 28 -1.20 12.64 -10.94
CA ASP A 28 -2.09 13.60 -10.27
C ASP A 28 -1.58 14.05 -8.90
N ARG A 29 -0.91 13.17 -8.16
CA ARG A 29 -0.36 13.48 -6.84
C ARG A 29 1.01 12.85 -6.66
N HIS A 30 1.93 13.64 -6.12
CA HIS A 30 3.24 13.17 -5.70
C HIS A 30 3.35 13.33 -4.18
N LEU A 31 3.47 12.22 -3.47
CA LEU A 31 3.75 12.22 -2.04
C LEU A 31 5.25 12.07 -1.81
N VAL A 32 5.77 12.74 -0.78
CA VAL A 32 7.20 12.83 -0.52
C VAL A 32 7.48 12.71 0.98
N HIS A 33 8.59 12.08 1.33
CA HIS A 33 9.07 11.93 2.72
C HIS A 33 10.59 12.05 2.77
N GLU A 34 11.16 12.13 3.97
CA GLU A 34 12.53 12.58 4.23
C GLU A 34 13.63 11.60 3.79
N VAL A 35 13.28 10.34 3.48
CA VAL A 35 14.29 9.30 3.23
C VAL A 35 14.73 9.26 1.77
N THR A 36 13.79 9.31 0.83
CA THR A 36 14.06 9.01 -0.59
C THR A 36 14.05 10.24 -1.50
N SER A 37 13.62 11.39 -0.98
CA SER A 37 13.51 12.65 -1.71
C SER A 37 14.74 13.57 -1.72
N PRO A 38 15.67 13.55 -0.75
CA PRO A 38 16.75 14.54 -0.69
C PRO A 38 17.56 14.62 -1.99
N GLN A 39 18.00 13.49 -2.54
CA GLN A 39 18.81 13.50 -3.76
C GLN A 39 18.03 14.00 -4.98
N ALA A 40 16.71 13.76 -5.03
CA ALA A 40 15.87 14.25 -6.12
C ALA A 40 15.84 15.79 -6.14
N PHE A 41 15.70 16.43 -4.97
CA PHE A 41 15.75 17.89 -4.88
C PHE A 41 17.13 18.46 -5.24
N ASP A 42 18.21 17.78 -4.84
CA ASP A 42 19.56 18.20 -5.22
C ASP A 42 19.79 18.09 -6.74
N GLY A 43 19.28 17.04 -7.38
CA GLY A 43 19.29 16.89 -8.84
C GLY A 43 18.61 18.06 -9.54
N LEU A 44 17.45 18.51 -9.03
CA LEU A 44 16.78 19.71 -9.55
C LEU A 44 17.65 20.96 -9.41
N ARG A 45 18.25 21.19 -8.24
CA ARG A 45 19.13 22.36 -7.99
C ARG A 45 20.34 22.36 -8.91
N MET A 46 21.04 21.23 -9.02
CA MET A 46 22.22 21.09 -9.87
C MET A 46 21.93 21.39 -11.34
N ASN A 47 20.71 21.07 -11.79
CA ASN A 47 20.27 21.30 -13.16
C ASN A 47 19.46 22.61 -13.32
N ASN A 48 19.38 23.46 -12.30
CA ASN A 48 18.56 24.68 -12.28
C ASN A 48 17.10 24.46 -12.70
N ARG A 49 16.48 23.37 -12.24
CA ARG A 49 15.09 23.01 -12.55
C ARG A 49 14.15 23.39 -11.39
N PRO A 50 13.00 24.04 -11.67
CA PRO A 50 11.96 24.19 -10.67
C PRO A 50 11.15 22.90 -10.50
N VAL A 51 10.39 22.80 -9.42
CA VAL A 51 9.31 21.81 -9.29
C VAL A 51 8.13 22.25 -10.16
N ARG A 52 7.63 21.34 -11.01
CA ARG A 52 6.61 21.62 -12.03
C ARG A 52 5.24 21.93 -11.43
N ARG A 53 4.81 21.17 -10.42
CA ARG A 53 3.52 21.32 -9.72
C ARG A 53 3.70 21.19 -8.21
N PRO A 54 4.21 22.24 -7.54
CA PRO A 54 4.31 22.24 -6.08
C PRO A 54 2.93 22.10 -5.41
N ASP A 55 1.85 22.51 -6.08
CA ASP A 55 0.47 22.39 -5.62
C ASP A 55 -0.07 20.94 -5.66
N LEU A 56 0.56 20.04 -6.42
CA LEU A 56 0.22 18.62 -6.49
C LEU A 56 1.20 17.72 -5.72
N THR A 57 2.20 18.33 -5.10
CA THR A 57 3.23 17.65 -4.31
C THR A 57 3.00 17.91 -2.83
N ILE A 58 2.95 16.85 -2.01
CA ILE A 58 2.71 16.96 -0.56
C ILE A 58 3.76 16.14 0.17
N ALA A 59 4.39 16.77 1.16
CA ALA A 59 5.41 16.15 1.99
C ALA A 59 4.93 15.89 3.42
N THR A 60 5.43 14.83 4.04
CA THR A 60 5.30 14.55 5.48
C THR A 60 6.60 13.97 6.00
N MET A 61 6.77 13.97 7.32
CA MET A 61 7.86 13.27 8.00
C MET A 61 7.31 12.07 8.75
N ASP A 62 7.80 10.87 8.47
CA ASP A 62 7.24 9.65 9.09
C ASP A 62 8.20 8.49 9.33
N HIS A 63 9.37 8.42 8.69
CA HIS A 63 10.31 7.31 8.85
C HIS A 63 11.33 7.53 9.97
N ASN A 64 11.75 8.78 10.16
CA ASN A 64 12.84 9.17 11.06
C ASN A 64 12.37 9.98 12.28
N VAL A 65 11.06 10.08 12.49
CA VAL A 65 10.49 10.79 13.63
C VAL A 65 10.73 9.98 14.90
N PRO A 66 11.45 10.51 15.90
CA PRO A 66 11.72 9.78 17.13
C PRO A 66 10.45 9.43 17.91
N THR A 67 10.47 8.28 18.58
CA THR A 67 9.40 7.83 19.48
C THR A 67 9.54 8.38 20.91
N ASN A 68 10.65 9.05 21.21
CA ASN A 68 10.89 9.72 22.49
C ASN A 68 10.26 11.12 22.53
N ASN A 69 10.51 11.86 23.61
CA ASN A 69 9.96 13.20 23.78
C ASN A 69 10.41 14.15 22.65
N ARG A 70 9.47 14.55 21.79
CA ARG A 70 9.69 15.43 20.64
C ARG A 70 10.13 16.85 20.99
N THR A 71 10.03 17.27 22.26
CA THR A 71 10.59 18.56 22.71
C THR A 71 12.11 18.50 22.89
N LEU A 72 12.71 17.31 22.83
CA LEU A 72 14.15 17.13 22.94
C LEU A 72 14.80 17.08 21.55
N PRO A 73 16.08 17.45 21.42
CA PRO A 73 16.82 17.28 20.17
C PRO A 73 16.81 15.82 19.69
N ILE A 74 16.74 15.64 18.38
CA ILE A 74 16.91 14.34 17.72
C ILE A 74 18.38 13.92 17.89
N LEU A 75 18.62 12.89 18.69
CA LEU A 75 19.97 12.41 19.00
C LEU A 75 20.63 11.71 17.81
N ASP A 76 19.82 11.03 16.99
CA ASP A 76 20.30 10.39 15.77
C ASP A 76 20.58 11.45 14.69
N GLN A 77 21.87 11.68 14.41
CA GLN A 77 22.30 12.74 13.51
C GLN A 77 21.81 12.53 12.08
N THR A 78 21.75 11.28 11.61
CA THR A 78 21.25 10.95 10.27
C THR A 78 19.78 11.33 10.13
N SER A 79 18.94 10.93 11.08
CA SER A 79 17.52 11.29 11.15
C SER A 79 17.34 12.81 11.19
N ALA A 80 18.12 13.51 12.03
CA ALA A 80 18.07 14.96 12.13
C ALA A 80 18.39 15.66 10.80
N VAL A 81 19.44 15.21 10.10
CA VAL A 81 19.82 15.77 8.80
C VAL A 81 18.74 15.52 7.75
N GLN A 82 18.15 14.33 7.69
CA GLN A 82 17.11 14.02 6.71
C GLN A 82 15.86 14.88 6.92
N ILE A 83 15.41 15.03 8.18
CA ILE A 83 14.27 15.90 8.55
C ILE A 83 14.55 17.35 8.15
N GLN A 84 15.69 17.92 8.57
CA GLN A 84 16.05 19.30 8.24
C GLN A 84 16.20 19.53 6.73
N THR A 85 16.71 18.53 6.01
CA THR A 85 16.87 18.59 4.57
C THR A 85 15.51 18.64 3.88
N LEU A 86 14.53 17.84 4.30
CA LEU A 86 13.17 17.90 3.78
C LEU A 86 12.51 19.26 4.07
N GLU A 87 12.63 19.79 5.29
CA GLU A 87 12.10 21.14 5.64
C GLU A 87 12.63 22.21 4.70
N LYS A 88 13.95 22.22 4.51
CA LYS A 88 14.63 23.15 3.62
C LYS A 88 14.16 22.97 2.17
N ASN A 89 14.10 21.74 1.68
CA ASN A 89 13.65 21.44 0.32
C ASN A 89 12.21 21.94 0.10
N CYS A 90 11.29 21.61 1.00
CA CYS A 90 9.90 22.04 0.88
C CYS A 90 9.76 23.57 0.90
N LYS A 91 10.54 24.25 1.76
CA LYS A 91 10.57 25.72 1.80
C LYS A 91 11.13 26.32 0.51
N ASP A 92 12.27 25.83 0.03
CA ASP A 92 12.96 26.34 -1.16
C ASP A 92 12.09 26.18 -2.42
N PHE A 93 11.36 25.07 -2.53
CA PHE A 93 10.55 24.72 -3.71
C PHE A 93 9.04 25.02 -3.56
N GLY A 94 8.61 25.56 -2.42
CA GLY A 94 7.21 25.94 -2.16
C GLY A 94 6.24 24.77 -2.04
N ILE A 95 6.69 23.63 -1.50
CA ILE A 95 5.89 22.41 -1.31
C ILE A 95 5.25 22.43 0.08
N GLN A 96 3.98 22.01 0.16
CA GLN A 96 3.30 21.81 1.44
C GLN A 96 3.97 20.67 2.21
N LEU A 97 4.43 20.97 3.43
CA LEU A 97 5.00 20.02 4.36
C LEU A 97 4.11 19.88 5.60
N PHE A 98 3.84 18.65 6.02
CA PHE A 98 3.35 18.32 7.35
C PHE A 98 4.54 17.92 8.22
N ASP A 99 5.20 18.92 8.80
CA ASP A 99 6.39 18.73 9.65
C ASP A 99 6.07 18.05 10.98
N ILE A 100 7.09 17.78 11.81
CA ILE A 100 6.94 17.09 13.11
C ILE A 100 5.97 17.76 14.10
N ASN A 101 5.64 19.04 13.91
CA ASN A 101 4.75 19.82 14.76
C ASN A 101 3.34 19.97 14.17
N SER A 102 3.16 19.60 12.90
CA SER A 102 1.87 19.63 12.23
C SER A 102 0.89 18.64 12.88
N PRO A 103 -0.36 19.04 13.19
CA PRO A 103 -1.39 18.10 13.64
C PRO A 103 -1.80 17.10 12.55
N ASN A 104 -1.39 17.34 11.31
CA ASN A 104 -1.61 16.46 10.16
C ASN A 104 -0.37 15.62 9.81
N GLN A 105 0.67 15.64 10.66
CA GLN A 105 1.82 14.75 10.52
C GLN A 105 1.42 13.32 10.81
N GLY A 106 1.91 12.40 9.99
CA GLY A 106 1.70 10.97 10.16
C GLY A 106 2.26 10.20 8.98
N ILE A 107 2.07 8.89 9.03
CA ILE A 107 2.51 7.97 7.97
C ILE A 107 1.91 8.42 6.63
N VAL A 108 2.74 8.55 5.60
CA VAL A 108 2.35 9.14 4.30
C VAL A 108 1.12 8.48 3.69
N HIS A 109 1.01 7.16 3.80
CA HIS A 109 -0.11 6.37 3.28
C HIS A 109 -1.37 6.40 4.16
N VAL A 110 -1.27 6.91 5.39
CA VAL A 110 -2.41 7.13 6.30
C VAL A 110 -2.96 8.53 6.12
N ILE A 111 -2.09 9.54 6.10
CA ILE A 111 -2.52 10.95 6.02
C ILE A 111 -3.12 11.29 4.65
N GLY A 112 -2.64 10.66 3.56
CA GLY A 112 -3.14 10.91 2.21
C GLY A 112 -4.65 10.70 2.12
N PRO A 113 -5.16 9.50 2.45
CA PRO A 113 -6.59 9.24 2.54
C PRO A 113 -7.31 10.04 3.61
N GLN A 114 -6.75 10.14 4.82
CA GLN A 114 -7.38 10.82 5.96
C GLN A 114 -7.67 12.30 5.66
N LEU A 115 -6.82 12.95 4.87
CA LEU A 115 -6.95 14.34 4.51
C LEU A 115 -7.71 14.55 3.19
N GLY A 116 -8.07 13.48 2.46
CA GLY A 116 -8.75 13.57 1.16
C GLY A 116 -7.81 13.93 0.00
N ILE A 117 -6.51 13.67 0.15
CA ILE A 117 -5.51 13.83 -0.93
C ILE A 117 -5.64 12.69 -1.95
N THR A 118 -5.97 11.49 -1.46
CA THR A 118 -6.23 10.30 -2.28
C THR A 118 -7.64 10.34 -2.83
N LEU A 119 -7.77 10.42 -4.16
CA LEU A 119 -9.05 10.50 -4.85
C LEU A 119 -9.24 9.34 -5.83
N PRO A 120 -10.46 8.84 -6.03
CA PRO A 120 -10.73 7.81 -7.02
C PRO A 120 -10.32 8.22 -8.44
N GLY A 121 -9.77 7.26 -9.17
CA GLY A 121 -9.35 7.42 -10.56
C GLY A 121 -8.02 8.14 -10.75
N SER A 122 -7.35 8.57 -9.68
CA SER A 122 -6.09 9.32 -9.79
C SER A 122 -4.86 8.44 -9.94
N THR A 123 -3.78 9.01 -10.47
CA THR A 123 -2.42 8.45 -10.40
C THR A 123 -1.64 9.05 -9.25
N ILE A 124 -1.08 8.20 -8.37
CA ILE A 124 -0.37 8.64 -7.15
C ILE A 124 0.97 7.93 -7.04
N VAL A 125 2.05 8.69 -6.82
CA VAL A 125 3.39 8.12 -6.63
C VAL A 125 4.06 8.67 -5.38
N CYS A 126 4.95 7.88 -4.80
CA CYS A 126 5.82 8.26 -3.69
C CYS A 126 7.11 7.45 -3.77
N GLY A 127 8.18 7.96 -3.19
CA GLY A 127 9.42 7.22 -2.97
C GLY A 127 9.32 6.08 -1.95
N ASP A 128 8.13 5.49 -1.76
CA ASP A 128 7.83 4.43 -0.79
C ASP A 128 7.09 3.28 -1.50
N SER A 129 7.48 2.04 -1.22
CA SER A 129 6.89 0.85 -1.85
C SER A 129 5.40 0.66 -1.57
N HIS A 130 4.94 1.06 -0.39
CA HIS A 130 3.57 0.81 0.09
C HIS A 130 2.57 1.87 -0.38
N THR A 131 2.96 2.71 -1.33
CA THR A 131 2.07 3.64 -2.06
C THR A 131 0.86 2.92 -2.69
N SER A 132 0.97 1.62 -2.94
CA SER A 132 -0.16 0.77 -3.34
C SER A 132 -1.37 0.87 -2.40
N THR A 133 -1.19 1.25 -1.13
CA THR A 133 -2.28 1.51 -0.16
C THR A 133 -3.40 2.38 -0.72
N HIS A 134 -3.05 3.41 -1.50
CA HIS A 134 -4.01 4.37 -2.03
C HIS A 134 -4.96 3.77 -3.07
N GLY A 135 -4.62 2.60 -3.64
CA GLY A 135 -5.48 1.90 -4.57
C GLY A 135 -6.74 1.30 -3.95
N ALA A 136 -6.85 1.27 -2.62
CA ALA A 136 -8.10 0.99 -1.91
C ALA A 136 -9.24 1.98 -2.27
N PHE A 137 -8.89 3.15 -2.82
CA PHE A 137 -9.81 4.19 -3.27
C PHE A 137 -10.05 4.15 -4.79
N GLY A 138 -9.53 3.14 -5.48
CA GLY A 138 -9.54 3.09 -6.94
C GLY A 138 -8.58 4.08 -7.59
N ALA A 139 -7.45 4.37 -6.94
CA ALA A 139 -6.36 5.18 -7.49
C ALA A 139 -5.21 4.28 -7.98
N LEU A 140 -4.67 4.52 -9.17
CA LEU A 140 -3.47 3.83 -9.64
C LEU A 140 -2.25 4.39 -8.89
N ALA A 141 -1.86 3.69 -7.83
CA ALA A 141 -0.85 4.17 -6.90
C ALA A 141 0.29 3.18 -6.68
N PHE A 142 1.54 3.64 -6.78
CA PHE A 142 2.71 2.76 -6.72
C PHE A 142 3.99 3.51 -6.30
N GLY A 143 4.92 2.76 -5.71
CA GLY A 143 6.22 3.27 -5.31
C GLY A 143 7.15 3.50 -6.50
N ILE A 144 7.98 4.53 -6.40
CA ILE A 144 8.95 4.95 -7.43
C ILE A 144 10.35 5.12 -6.83
N GLY A 145 11.38 4.99 -7.66
CA GLY A 145 12.77 5.21 -7.24
C GLY A 145 13.15 6.69 -7.18
N THR A 146 14.26 7.03 -6.53
CA THR A 146 14.72 8.43 -6.38
C THR A 146 14.88 9.19 -7.71
N SER A 147 15.39 8.54 -8.76
CA SER A 147 15.50 9.17 -10.09
C SER A 147 14.12 9.46 -10.71
N GLU A 148 13.13 8.61 -10.44
CA GLU A 148 11.75 8.82 -10.86
C GLU A 148 11.09 9.93 -10.01
N VAL A 149 11.40 10.04 -8.72
CA VAL A 149 10.97 11.16 -7.86
C VAL A 149 11.44 12.49 -8.46
N GLU A 150 12.71 12.61 -8.85
CA GLU A 150 13.22 13.80 -9.53
C GLU A 150 12.45 14.07 -10.83
N HIS A 151 12.23 13.02 -11.63
CA HIS A 151 11.52 13.14 -12.89
C HIS A 151 10.10 13.70 -12.69
N VAL A 152 9.34 13.15 -11.74
CA VAL A 152 7.98 13.59 -11.44
C VAL A 152 7.99 15.02 -10.89
N LEU A 153 8.94 15.38 -10.01
CA LEU A 153 9.08 16.77 -9.56
C LEU A 153 9.36 17.73 -10.74
N ALA A 154 10.17 17.31 -11.72
CA ALA A 154 10.54 18.15 -12.86
C ALA A 154 9.46 18.27 -13.94
N SER A 155 8.61 17.24 -14.13
CA SER A 155 7.70 17.16 -15.29
C SER A 155 6.23 16.89 -14.96
N GLN A 156 5.93 16.42 -13.75
CA GLN A 156 4.62 15.87 -13.35
C GLN A 156 4.18 14.66 -14.19
N THR A 157 5.13 13.94 -14.77
CA THR A 157 4.87 12.75 -15.59
C THR A 157 5.87 11.65 -15.27
N LEU A 158 5.59 10.43 -15.71
CA LEU A 158 6.50 9.30 -15.53
C LEU A 158 6.40 8.30 -16.70
N TRP A 159 7.55 7.85 -17.20
CA TRP A 159 7.61 6.79 -18.22
C TRP A 159 7.39 5.43 -17.56
N LEU A 160 6.41 4.66 -18.05
CA LEU A 160 6.02 3.38 -17.47
C LEU A 160 5.72 2.36 -18.56
N GLU A 161 6.24 1.15 -18.37
CA GLU A 161 5.73 -0.03 -19.08
C GLU A 161 4.33 -0.36 -18.56
N LYS A 162 3.35 -0.55 -19.46
CA LYS A 162 1.96 -0.84 -19.06
C LYS A 162 1.88 -2.19 -18.37
N PRO A 163 1.54 -2.26 -17.06
CA PRO A 163 1.32 -3.53 -16.39
C PRO A 163 0.11 -4.26 -16.97
N LYS A 164 0.03 -5.57 -16.75
CA LYS A 164 -1.12 -6.37 -17.18
C LYS A 164 -2.18 -6.48 -16.07
N PRO A 165 -3.48 -6.53 -16.39
CA PRO A 165 -4.52 -6.66 -15.37
C PRO A 165 -4.59 -8.08 -14.79
N PHE A 166 -4.53 -8.22 -13.46
CA PHE A 166 -4.70 -9.47 -12.72
C PHE A 166 -5.89 -9.35 -11.75
N GLU A 167 -6.87 -10.25 -11.87
CA GLU A 167 -8.02 -10.29 -10.96
C GLU A 167 -7.78 -11.20 -9.75
N ILE A 168 -8.13 -10.71 -8.56
CA ILE A 168 -8.30 -11.53 -7.36
C ILE A 168 -9.72 -11.40 -6.85
N ARG A 169 -10.51 -12.48 -6.94
CA ARG A 169 -11.87 -12.54 -6.40
C ARG A 169 -11.85 -13.15 -5.01
N VAL A 170 -12.37 -12.44 -4.03
CA VAL A 170 -12.60 -12.93 -2.67
C VAL A 170 -14.10 -13.15 -2.49
N GLU A 171 -14.50 -14.41 -2.50
CA GLU A 171 -15.90 -14.83 -2.43
C GLU A 171 -16.24 -15.38 -1.04
N GLY A 172 -17.51 -15.24 -0.65
CA GLY A 172 -18.02 -15.70 0.64
C GLY A 172 -17.95 -14.65 1.76
N LYS A 173 -18.24 -15.07 2.99
CA LYS A 173 -18.29 -14.22 4.18
C LYS A 173 -17.35 -14.71 5.28
N ARG A 174 -16.71 -13.76 5.95
CA ARG A 174 -15.85 -14.05 7.10
C ARG A 174 -16.71 -14.67 8.21
N LYS A 175 -16.44 -15.93 8.57
CA LYS A 175 -17.17 -16.64 9.64
C LYS A 175 -17.10 -15.92 10.98
N ASN A 176 -15.95 -15.31 11.27
CA ASN A 176 -15.76 -14.48 12.46
C ASN A 176 -14.92 -13.24 12.08
N PRO A 177 -15.56 -12.10 11.78
CA PRO A 177 -14.87 -10.86 11.39
C PRO A 177 -13.92 -10.28 12.45
N HIS A 178 -14.04 -10.70 13.72
CA HIS A 178 -13.12 -10.29 14.80
C HIS A 178 -11.84 -11.13 14.84
N ALA A 179 -11.85 -12.32 14.26
CA ALA A 179 -10.69 -13.21 14.22
C ALA A 179 -10.05 -13.22 12.82
N VAL A 180 -10.88 -13.17 11.79
CA VAL A 180 -10.49 -13.12 10.38
C VAL A 180 -10.69 -11.70 9.87
N THR A 181 -9.61 -11.00 9.64
CA THR A 181 -9.53 -9.60 9.25
C THR A 181 -9.07 -9.46 7.79
N ALA A 182 -8.96 -8.22 7.31
CA ALA A 182 -8.33 -7.96 6.02
C ALA A 182 -6.87 -8.43 5.96
N LYS A 183 -6.15 -8.39 7.09
CA LYS A 183 -4.77 -8.88 7.17
C LYS A 183 -4.70 -10.38 6.85
N ASP A 184 -5.64 -11.15 7.38
CA ASP A 184 -5.73 -12.59 7.13
C ASP A 184 -6.07 -12.89 5.67
N ILE A 185 -6.97 -12.12 5.06
CA ILE A 185 -7.32 -12.25 3.64
C ILE A 185 -6.07 -12.03 2.78
N ILE A 186 -5.35 -10.92 2.96
CA ILE A 186 -4.21 -10.61 2.09
C ILE A 186 -3.02 -11.54 2.34
N LEU A 187 -2.76 -11.96 3.58
CA LEU A 187 -1.76 -12.97 3.89
C LEU A 187 -2.11 -14.32 3.25
N SER A 188 -3.37 -14.73 3.30
CA SER A 188 -3.83 -15.96 2.63
C SER A 188 -3.67 -15.87 1.11
N ILE A 189 -3.96 -14.72 0.50
CA ILE A 189 -3.69 -14.47 -0.92
C ILE A 189 -2.19 -14.66 -1.21
N ILE A 190 -1.31 -13.96 -0.48
CA ILE A 190 0.15 -14.02 -0.71
C ILE A 190 0.71 -15.43 -0.48
N LYS A 191 0.24 -16.15 0.55
CA LYS A 191 0.57 -17.57 0.81
C LYS A 191 0.30 -18.43 -0.42
N ASN A 192 -0.82 -18.20 -1.12
CA ASN A 192 -1.26 -19.04 -2.22
C ASN A 192 -0.66 -18.65 -3.58
N ILE A 193 -0.52 -17.36 -3.87
CA ILE A 193 0.02 -16.89 -5.16
C ILE A 193 1.55 -16.70 -5.14
N GLY A 194 2.15 -16.67 -3.95
CA GLY A 194 3.56 -16.41 -3.71
C GLY A 194 3.94 -14.94 -3.80
N THR A 195 5.15 -14.61 -3.33
CA THR A 195 5.68 -13.24 -3.32
C THR A 195 6.01 -12.68 -4.70
N SER A 196 6.06 -13.54 -5.72
CA SER A 196 6.23 -13.17 -7.13
C SER A 196 4.93 -13.34 -7.94
N GLY A 197 3.81 -13.64 -7.28
CA GLY A 197 2.55 -14.02 -7.93
C GLY A 197 1.93 -12.92 -8.78
N GLY A 198 2.22 -11.66 -8.48
CA GLY A 198 1.73 -10.47 -9.17
C GLY A 198 2.75 -9.76 -10.06
N ASN A 199 3.94 -10.32 -10.28
CA ASN A 199 5.00 -9.66 -11.05
C ASN A 199 4.53 -9.19 -12.44
N GLY A 200 4.77 -7.91 -12.73
CA GLY A 200 4.38 -7.29 -14.01
C GLY A 200 2.87 -7.01 -14.14
N THR A 201 2.12 -7.07 -13.05
CA THR A 201 0.66 -6.86 -13.05
C THR A 201 0.21 -5.77 -12.10
N VAL A 202 -1.02 -5.29 -12.32
CA VAL A 202 -1.82 -4.57 -11.32
C VAL A 202 -2.95 -5.49 -10.88
N ILE A 203 -3.09 -5.68 -9.58
CA ILE A 203 -4.13 -6.54 -9.01
C ILE A 203 -5.42 -5.73 -8.82
N GLU A 204 -6.54 -6.23 -9.35
CA GLU A 204 -7.88 -5.77 -8.97
C GLU A 204 -8.50 -6.76 -7.98
N TYR A 205 -8.74 -6.29 -6.74
CA TYR A 205 -9.42 -7.07 -5.71
C TYR A 205 -10.93 -6.87 -5.81
N ARG A 206 -11.66 -7.98 -5.87
CA ARG A 206 -13.11 -8.00 -6.16
C ARG A 206 -13.81 -9.05 -5.31
N GLY A 207 -15.14 -9.11 -5.43
CA GLY A 207 -15.98 -10.12 -4.78
C GLY A 207 -16.57 -9.64 -3.45
N GLU A 208 -17.51 -10.41 -2.92
CA GLU A 208 -18.25 -10.09 -1.70
C GLU A 208 -17.33 -9.88 -0.48
N GLY A 209 -16.26 -10.67 -0.39
CA GLY A 209 -15.29 -10.56 0.70
C GLY A 209 -14.49 -9.25 0.70
N ILE A 210 -14.44 -8.53 -0.43
CA ILE A 210 -13.82 -7.19 -0.53
C ILE A 210 -14.85 -6.08 -0.29
N SER A 211 -16.06 -6.20 -0.84
CA SER A 211 -17.09 -5.18 -0.68
C SER A 211 -17.56 -5.07 0.78
N ASP A 212 -17.55 -6.18 1.54
CA ASP A 212 -17.86 -6.22 2.97
C ASP A 212 -16.88 -5.41 3.84
N LEU A 213 -15.63 -5.22 3.40
CA LEU A 213 -14.59 -4.54 4.17
C LEU A 213 -14.88 -3.04 4.38
N SER A 214 -14.39 -2.49 5.50
CA SER A 214 -14.27 -1.03 5.72
C SER A 214 -13.21 -0.43 4.78
N MET A 215 -13.15 0.90 4.67
CA MET A 215 -12.07 1.54 3.90
C MET A 215 -10.68 1.28 4.48
N GLU A 216 -10.55 1.21 5.80
CA GLU A 216 -9.28 0.94 6.48
C GLU A 216 -8.82 -0.52 6.29
N GLN A 217 -9.77 -1.46 6.27
CA GLN A 217 -9.54 -2.85 5.86
C GLN A 217 -9.12 -2.96 4.39
N ARG A 218 -9.74 -2.21 3.47
CA ARG A 218 -9.35 -2.17 2.05
C ARG A 218 -7.93 -1.61 1.86
N MET A 219 -7.56 -0.59 2.64
CA MET A 219 -6.19 -0.06 2.66
C MET A 219 -5.19 -1.14 3.07
N THR A 220 -5.53 -2.01 4.03
CA THR A 220 -4.67 -3.17 4.41
C THR A 220 -4.43 -4.11 3.23
N ILE A 221 -5.47 -4.43 2.46
CA ILE A 221 -5.37 -5.29 1.27
C ILE A 221 -4.43 -4.68 0.23
N CYS A 222 -4.68 -3.42 -0.16
CA CYS A 222 -3.90 -2.77 -1.22
C CYS A 222 -2.47 -2.40 -0.78
N ASN A 223 -2.26 -2.12 0.51
CA ASN A 223 -0.93 -1.90 1.08
C ASN A 223 -0.03 -3.10 0.79
N MET A 224 -0.54 -4.32 1.03
CA MET A 224 0.25 -5.54 0.89
C MET A 224 0.30 -6.14 -0.53
N SER A 225 -0.16 -5.41 -1.55
CA SER A 225 -0.06 -5.86 -2.95
C SER A 225 1.39 -5.97 -3.42
N ILE A 226 2.29 -5.16 -2.86
CA ILE A 226 3.72 -5.19 -3.21
C ILE A 226 4.41 -6.46 -2.70
N GLU A 227 3.99 -7.00 -1.54
CA GLU A 227 4.43 -8.28 -1.00
C GLU A 227 4.00 -9.48 -1.86
N ALA A 228 2.97 -9.32 -2.69
CA ALA A 228 2.59 -10.28 -3.73
C ALA A 228 3.37 -10.09 -5.04
N GLY A 229 4.25 -9.08 -5.14
CA GLY A 229 5.02 -8.73 -6.32
C GLY A 229 4.29 -7.88 -7.35
N ALA A 230 3.06 -7.42 -7.04
CA ALA A 230 2.30 -6.58 -7.95
C ALA A 230 2.81 -5.13 -7.94
N ARG A 231 2.66 -4.44 -9.07
CA ARG A 231 3.01 -3.01 -9.19
C ARG A 231 2.08 -2.14 -8.34
N ALA A 232 0.81 -2.49 -8.29
CA ALA A 232 -0.23 -1.83 -7.50
C ALA A 232 -1.38 -2.80 -7.22
N GLY A 233 -2.21 -2.45 -6.24
CA GLY A 233 -3.50 -3.08 -5.97
C GLY A 233 -4.62 -2.07 -6.11
N LEU A 234 -5.78 -2.47 -6.62
CA LEU A 234 -6.94 -1.61 -6.86
C LEU A 234 -8.21 -2.25 -6.31
N ILE A 235 -9.05 -1.43 -5.70
CA ILE A 235 -10.44 -1.75 -5.36
C ILE A 235 -11.33 -0.67 -5.99
N ALA A 236 -12.37 -1.08 -6.70
CA ALA A 236 -13.30 -0.12 -7.29
C ALA A 236 -13.98 0.73 -6.20
N PRO A 237 -14.03 2.06 -6.38
CA PRO A 237 -14.68 2.94 -5.42
C PRO A 237 -16.19 2.63 -5.36
N ASP A 238 -16.72 2.62 -4.15
CA ASP A 238 -18.15 2.45 -3.88
C ASP A 238 -18.62 3.44 -2.81
N GLU A 239 -19.84 3.28 -2.32
CA GLU A 239 -20.43 4.18 -1.33
C GLU A 239 -19.57 4.33 -0.06
N LYS A 240 -18.88 3.26 0.39
CA LYS A 240 -17.97 3.36 1.54
C LYS A 240 -16.77 4.26 1.22
N THR A 241 -16.28 4.21 -0.01
CA THR A 241 -15.21 5.09 -0.48
C THR A 241 -15.68 6.54 -0.52
N PHE A 242 -16.88 6.80 -1.04
CA PHE A 242 -17.42 8.15 -1.15
C PHE A 242 -17.69 8.76 0.24
N GLU A 243 -18.35 8.03 1.12
CA GLU A 243 -18.61 8.52 2.48
C GLU A 243 -17.32 8.76 3.28
N TYR A 244 -16.30 7.91 3.11
CA TYR A 244 -15.03 8.10 3.80
C TYR A 244 -14.33 9.41 3.41
N LEU A 245 -14.43 9.82 2.15
CA LEU A 245 -13.77 10.99 1.59
C LEU A 245 -14.61 12.28 1.71
N ARG A 246 -15.93 12.18 1.90
CA ARG A 246 -16.80 13.35 1.97
C ARG A 246 -16.36 14.31 3.09
N GLY A 247 -16.24 15.60 2.74
CA GLY A 247 -15.91 16.67 3.69
C GLY A 247 -14.47 16.69 4.22
N ARG A 248 -13.56 15.85 3.70
CA ARG A 248 -12.13 15.92 4.08
C ARG A 248 -11.48 17.22 3.56
N LYS A 249 -10.40 17.63 4.22
CA LYS A 249 -9.74 18.93 4.01
C LYS A 249 -9.36 19.21 2.54
N TYR A 250 -8.89 18.21 1.80
CA TYR A 250 -8.39 18.35 0.43
C TYR A 250 -9.34 17.79 -0.62
N THR A 251 -10.57 17.40 -0.27
CA THR A 251 -11.53 17.01 -1.31
C THR A 251 -11.98 18.22 -2.13
N PRO A 252 -12.20 18.07 -3.46
CA PRO A 252 -12.61 19.17 -4.31
C PRO A 252 -13.99 19.73 -3.95
N LYS A 253 -14.24 21.01 -4.21
CA LYS A 253 -15.55 21.65 -3.94
C LYS A 253 -16.70 21.03 -4.76
N ASN A 254 -16.40 20.50 -5.94
CA ASN A 254 -17.36 19.80 -6.81
C ASN A 254 -17.48 18.30 -6.47
N TYR A 255 -17.27 17.92 -5.20
CA TYR A 255 -17.19 16.53 -4.75
C TYR A 255 -18.37 15.67 -5.20
N GLU A 256 -19.62 16.13 -5.01
CA GLU A 256 -20.80 15.31 -5.36
C GLU A 256 -20.89 15.04 -6.87
N SER A 257 -20.50 16.00 -7.72
CA SER A 257 -20.43 15.75 -9.17
C SER A 257 -19.32 14.75 -9.54
N LEU A 258 -18.22 14.71 -8.79
CA LEU A 258 -17.19 13.70 -8.97
C LEU A 258 -17.66 12.32 -8.51
N VAL A 259 -18.47 12.24 -7.45
CA VAL A 259 -19.07 10.98 -6.99
C VAL A 259 -19.94 10.35 -8.08
N ASP A 260 -20.79 11.14 -8.75
CA ASP A 260 -21.59 10.65 -9.88
C ASP A 260 -20.69 10.10 -10.99
N TYR A 261 -19.65 10.86 -11.38
CA TYR A 261 -18.69 10.41 -12.37
C TYR A 261 -17.97 9.11 -11.96
N TRP A 262 -17.50 9.02 -10.72
CA TRP A 262 -16.78 7.85 -10.21
C TRP A 262 -17.67 6.61 -10.19
N ARG A 263 -18.92 6.74 -9.74
CA ARG A 263 -19.89 5.63 -9.68
C ARG A 263 -20.18 5.04 -11.07
N ASP A 264 -20.25 5.90 -12.07
CA ASP A 264 -20.58 5.47 -13.43
C ASP A 264 -19.38 4.93 -14.19
N ASN A 265 -18.20 5.53 -14.00
CA ASN A 265 -17.04 5.30 -14.85
C ASN A 265 -15.93 4.47 -14.21
N LEU A 266 -15.77 4.51 -12.88
CA LEU A 266 -14.67 3.83 -12.17
C LEU A 266 -15.08 2.45 -11.67
N LYS A 267 -15.41 1.57 -12.61
CA LYS A 267 -15.63 0.15 -12.37
C LYS A 267 -15.20 -0.65 -13.60
N THR A 268 -14.76 -1.87 -13.39
CA THR A 268 -14.43 -2.79 -14.48
C THR A 268 -15.70 -3.18 -15.25
N ASP A 269 -15.63 -3.11 -16.58
CA ASP A 269 -16.73 -3.51 -17.46
C ASP A 269 -17.00 -5.02 -17.36
N SER A 270 -18.23 -5.45 -17.66
CA SER A 270 -18.65 -6.84 -17.52
C SER A 270 -17.94 -7.82 -18.46
N ASP A 271 -17.50 -7.37 -19.63
CA ASP A 271 -16.77 -8.16 -20.63
C ASP A 271 -15.26 -7.88 -20.64
N ALA A 272 -14.74 -7.15 -19.64
CA ALA A 272 -13.32 -6.90 -19.49
C ALA A 272 -12.54 -8.20 -19.24
N LYS A 273 -11.31 -8.27 -19.76
CA LYS A 273 -10.46 -9.45 -19.67
C LYS A 273 -9.27 -9.19 -18.77
N PHE A 274 -8.97 -10.18 -17.93
CA PHE A 274 -7.76 -10.21 -17.11
C PHE A 274 -6.78 -11.23 -17.69
N VAL A 275 -5.48 -10.93 -17.62
CA VAL A 275 -4.46 -11.89 -18.08
C VAL A 275 -4.26 -13.04 -17.09
N LYS A 276 -4.69 -12.84 -15.85
CA LYS A 276 -4.63 -13.81 -14.77
C LYS A 276 -5.84 -13.60 -13.84
N SER A 277 -6.30 -14.67 -13.23
CA SER A 277 -7.37 -14.64 -12.22
C SER A 277 -7.06 -15.63 -11.09
N TYR A 278 -7.36 -15.26 -9.85
CA TYR A 278 -7.31 -16.13 -8.69
C TYR A 278 -8.54 -15.92 -7.82
N THR A 279 -9.10 -17.00 -7.27
CA THR A 279 -10.28 -16.94 -6.38
C THR A 279 -9.91 -17.47 -5.00
N LEU A 280 -10.18 -16.68 -3.97
CA LEU A 280 -10.11 -17.06 -2.58
C LEU A 280 -11.52 -17.17 -2.00
N HIS A 281 -11.83 -18.27 -1.31
CA HIS A 281 -13.05 -18.42 -0.54
C HIS A 281 -12.81 -18.07 0.93
N VAL A 282 -13.30 -16.90 1.36
CA VAL A 282 -13.02 -16.36 2.70
C VAL A 282 -13.75 -17.12 3.82
N ASP A 283 -14.76 -17.93 3.50
CA ASP A 283 -15.42 -18.80 4.48
C ASP A 283 -14.48 -19.88 5.04
N ASN A 284 -13.38 -20.16 4.33
CA ASN A 284 -12.47 -21.27 4.62
C ASN A 284 -11.16 -20.82 5.27
N ILE A 285 -10.96 -19.52 5.48
CA ILE A 285 -9.72 -19.04 6.09
C ILE A 285 -9.84 -18.99 7.61
N ALA A 286 -8.81 -19.49 8.30
CA ALA A 286 -8.57 -19.20 9.71
C ALA A 286 -7.71 -17.93 9.84
N PRO A 287 -7.56 -17.36 11.05
CA PRO A 287 -6.56 -16.31 11.28
C PRO A 287 -5.19 -16.77 10.80
N GLN A 288 -4.46 -15.91 10.10
CA GLN A 288 -3.19 -16.20 9.46
C GLN A 288 -2.03 -15.65 10.29
N VAL A 289 -0.90 -16.35 10.28
CA VAL A 289 0.35 -15.84 10.85
C VAL A 289 1.51 -16.15 9.91
N SER A 290 2.42 -15.20 9.75
CA SER A 290 3.69 -15.44 9.05
C SER A 290 4.68 -16.05 10.04
N TRP A 291 5.15 -17.26 9.75
CA TRP A 291 6.14 -17.98 10.57
C TRP A 291 7.58 -17.72 10.11
N GLY A 292 7.77 -17.20 8.90
CA GLY A 292 9.09 -16.99 8.30
C GLY A 292 9.47 -15.51 8.15
N THR A 293 10.38 -15.24 7.23
CA THR A 293 10.97 -13.91 7.00
C THR A 293 10.34 -13.13 5.86
N ASN A 294 9.30 -13.68 5.22
CA ASN A 294 8.50 -12.97 4.23
C ASN A 294 7.02 -13.40 4.32
N PRO A 295 6.09 -12.59 3.78
CA PRO A 295 4.65 -12.85 3.91
C PRO A 295 4.14 -14.08 3.15
N GLY A 296 4.90 -14.63 2.22
CA GLY A 296 4.60 -15.93 1.59
C GLY A 296 4.81 -17.12 2.52
N MET A 297 5.61 -16.95 3.58
CA MET A 297 5.82 -17.95 4.64
C MET A 297 4.76 -17.79 5.73
N THR A 298 3.51 -18.07 5.35
CA THR A 298 2.32 -17.91 6.18
C THR A 298 1.59 -19.23 6.35
N CYS A 299 1.01 -19.45 7.53
CA CYS A 299 0.13 -20.58 7.83
C CYS A 299 -1.08 -20.12 8.65
N ASP A 300 -2.05 -21.01 8.81
CA ASP A 300 -3.18 -20.78 9.69
C ASP A 300 -2.71 -20.83 11.15
N VAL A 301 -3.32 -20.06 12.04
CA VAL A 301 -2.96 -20.04 13.47
C VAL A 301 -3.17 -21.41 14.15
N THR A 302 -4.01 -22.25 13.56
CA THR A 302 -4.30 -23.62 14.03
C THR A 302 -3.35 -24.67 13.48
N GLU A 303 -2.44 -24.31 12.57
CA GLU A 303 -1.43 -25.20 12.01
C GLU A 303 -0.15 -25.23 12.87
N SER A 304 0.81 -26.06 12.45
CA SER A 304 2.17 -26.07 12.98
C SER A 304 3.14 -25.39 12.02
N VAL A 305 4.27 -24.93 12.56
CA VAL A 305 5.42 -24.50 11.75
C VAL A 305 5.77 -25.60 10.74
N PRO A 306 5.80 -25.32 9.42
CA PRO A 306 5.95 -26.36 8.43
C PRO A 306 7.37 -26.94 8.40
N PHE A 307 7.48 -28.21 7.97
CA PHE A 307 8.78 -28.77 7.60
C PHE A 307 9.25 -28.16 6.27
N PRO A 308 10.55 -27.83 6.11
CA PRO A 308 11.08 -27.29 4.86
C PRO A 308 10.77 -28.15 3.63
N GLU A 309 10.77 -29.48 3.80
CA GLU A 309 10.40 -30.44 2.77
C GLU A 309 8.97 -30.20 2.26
N ASP A 310 8.01 -30.12 3.19
CA ASP A 310 6.59 -29.94 2.87
C ASP A 310 6.31 -28.56 2.28
N PHE A 311 6.93 -27.52 2.84
CA PHE A 311 6.79 -26.15 2.35
C PHE A 311 7.32 -25.99 0.92
N SER A 312 8.48 -26.60 0.64
CA SER A 312 9.16 -26.43 -0.64
C SER A 312 8.43 -27.04 -1.84
N LYS A 313 7.56 -28.03 -1.61
CA LYS A 313 6.90 -28.82 -2.66
C LYS A 313 7.88 -29.30 -3.76
N GLY A 314 9.12 -29.62 -3.36
CA GLY A 314 10.18 -30.10 -4.25
C GLY A 314 11.13 -29.02 -4.81
N ASP A 315 10.86 -27.72 -4.61
CA ASP A 315 11.74 -26.63 -5.05
C ASP A 315 12.92 -26.43 -4.08
N GLN A 316 14.14 -26.65 -4.58
CA GLN A 316 15.36 -26.56 -3.77
C GLN A 316 15.68 -25.15 -3.25
N ASN A 317 15.29 -24.10 -3.98
CA ASN A 317 15.47 -22.73 -3.53
C ASN A 317 14.46 -22.39 -2.43
N GLN A 318 13.21 -22.85 -2.56
CA GLN A 318 12.20 -22.68 -1.51
C GLN A 318 12.59 -23.45 -0.23
N LYS A 319 13.11 -24.68 -0.37
CA LYS A 319 13.62 -25.46 0.77
C LYS A 319 14.73 -24.70 1.52
N LYS A 320 15.76 -24.24 0.81
CA LYS A 320 16.85 -23.45 1.41
C LYS A 320 16.34 -22.14 2.03
N GLY A 321 15.36 -21.50 1.41
CA GLY A 321 14.71 -20.31 1.95
C GLY A 321 13.99 -20.59 3.28
N ALA A 322 13.22 -21.68 3.35
CA ALA A 322 12.54 -22.12 4.56
C ALA A 322 13.53 -22.49 5.68
N GLU A 323 14.59 -23.24 5.37
CA GLU A 323 15.64 -23.58 6.34
C GLU A 323 16.27 -22.33 6.97
N LYS A 324 16.66 -21.35 6.13
CA LYS A 324 17.20 -20.06 6.60
C LYS A 324 16.20 -19.25 7.41
N ALA A 325 14.93 -19.25 7.01
CA ALA A 325 13.89 -18.53 7.74
C ALA A 325 13.67 -19.14 9.13
N LEU A 326 13.64 -20.47 9.25
CA LEU A 326 13.50 -21.16 10.53
C LEU A 326 14.69 -20.92 11.44
N GLU A 327 15.91 -20.94 10.89
CA GLU A 327 17.12 -20.60 11.64
C GLU A 327 17.07 -19.16 12.17
N TYR A 328 16.75 -18.19 11.31
CA TYR A 328 16.63 -16.77 11.69
C TYR A 328 15.54 -16.53 12.73
N MET A 329 14.37 -17.14 12.54
CA MET A 329 13.22 -17.00 13.45
C MET A 329 13.40 -17.84 14.73
N ALA A 330 14.44 -18.67 14.81
CA ALA A 330 14.67 -19.63 15.88
C ALA A 330 13.47 -20.57 16.15
N LEU A 331 12.78 -20.98 15.08
CA LEU A 331 11.60 -21.86 15.16
C LEU A 331 11.95 -23.31 14.78
N LYS A 332 11.35 -24.27 15.48
CA LYS A 332 11.47 -25.70 15.15
C LYS A 332 10.28 -26.16 14.31
N PRO A 333 10.48 -26.84 13.17
CA PRO A 333 9.41 -27.50 12.44
C PRO A 333 8.53 -28.40 13.32
N GLY A 334 7.24 -28.47 13.00
CA GLY A 334 6.25 -29.25 13.74
C GLY A 334 5.73 -28.58 15.01
N THR A 335 6.37 -27.51 15.50
CA THR A 335 5.88 -26.75 16.66
C THR A 335 4.50 -26.16 16.34
N PRO A 336 3.44 -26.44 17.11
CA PRO A 336 2.15 -25.78 16.95
C PRO A 336 2.31 -24.26 17.06
N ILE A 337 1.69 -23.50 16.16
CA ILE A 337 1.80 -22.03 16.16
C ILE A 337 1.37 -21.44 17.51
N THR A 338 0.33 -22.00 18.11
CA THR A 338 -0.21 -21.59 19.41
C THR A 338 0.73 -21.86 20.60
N GLU A 339 1.79 -22.66 20.42
CA GLU A 339 2.79 -22.97 21.45
C GLU A 339 4.04 -22.07 21.37
N ILE A 340 4.12 -21.21 20.34
CA ILE A 340 5.23 -20.27 20.18
C ILE A 340 5.14 -19.21 21.29
N LYS A 341 6.21 -19.07 22.08
CA LYS A 341 6.31 -18.04 23.11
C LYS A 341 6.53 -16.67 22.48
N ILE A 342 5.78 -15.69 22.96
CA ILE A 342 5.84 -14.30 22.48
C ILE A 342 6.48 -13.45 23.57
N ASP A 343 7.60 -12.81 23.24
CA ASP A 343 8.29 -11.89 24.17
C ASP A 343 7.75 -10.47 24.08
N ARG A 344 7.35 -10.04 22.88
CA ARG A 344 6.88 -8.67 22.60
C ARG A 344 5.79 -8.67 21.54
N VAL A 345 4.85 -7.74 21.70
CA VAL A 345 3.77 -7.49 20.74
C VAL A 345 3.83 -6.02 20.35
N PHE A 346 3.81 -5.75 19.04
CA PHE A 346 3.71 -4.41 18.49
C PHE A 346 2.39 -4.31 17.71
N ILE A 347 1.66 -3.21 17.94
CA ILE A 347 0.39 -2.91 17.26
C ILE A 347 0.58 -1.57 16.55
N GLY A 348 0.31 -1.53 15.24
CA GLY A 348 0.53 -0.35 14.41
C GLY A 348 1.18 -0.68 13.07
N SER A 349 2.09 0.20 12.62
CA SER A 349 2.72 0.27 11.28
C SER A 349 1.86 0.90 10.18
N CYS A 350 2.48 1.17 9.03
CA CYS A 350 1.78 1.71 7.85
C CYS A 350 0.63 0.82 7.36
N THR A 351 0.72 -0.49 7.63
CA THR A 351 -0.29 -1.46 7.20
C THR A 351 -1.52 -1.47 8.12
N ASN A 352 -1.40 -1.31 9.45
CA ASN A 352 -2.49 -1.48 10.43
C ASN A 352 -2.35 -0.61 11.70
N ALA A 353 -2.35 0.72 11.57
CA ALA A 353 -2.28 1.65 12.71
C ALA A 353 -3.47 2.62 12.78
N ARG A 354 -4.58 2.31 12.12
CA ARG A 354 -5.71 3.22 12.04
C ARG A 354 -6.64 3.01 13.23
N LEU A 355 -7.61 3.92 13.39
CA LEU A 355 -8.43 3.94 14.61
C LEU A 355 -9.21 2.63 14.78
N GLU A 356 -9.70 2.03 13.69
CA GLU A 356 -10.41 0.75 13.79
C GLU A 356 -9.50 -0.37 14.32
N ASP A 357 -8.24 -0.42 13.86
CA ASP A 357 -7.25 -1.42 14.26
C ASP A 357 -6.98 -1.31 15.78
N LEU A 358 -6.79 -0.07 16.27
CA LEU A 358 -6.55 0.21 17.69
C LEU A 358 -7.77 -0.10 18.57
N ILE A 359 -8.98 0.17 18.06
CA ILE A 359 -10.22 -0.17 18.75
C ILE A 359 -10.37 -1.69 18.87
N GLU A 360 -10.15 -2.45 17.80
CA GLU A 360 -10.21 -3.92 17.85
C GLU A 360 -9.16 -4.49 18.81
N ALA A 361 -7.91 -4.01 18.74
CA ALA A 361 -6.87 -4.38 19.69
C ALA A 361 -7.28 -4.09 21.14
N SER A 362 -7.87 -2.92 21.41
CA SER A 362 -8.30 -2.55 22.75
C SER A 362 -9.37 -3.50 23.30
N LYS A 363 -10.28 -4.02 22.46
CA LYS A 363 -11.32 -4.97 22.87
C LYS A 363 -10.72 -6.30 23.31
N VAL A 364 -9.65 -6.75 22.66
CA VAL A 364 -8.95 -8.00 23.02
C VAL A 364 -8.20 -7.86 24.34
N VAL A 365 -7.51 -6.72 24.54
CA VAL A 365 -6.69 -6.47 25.73
C VAL A 365 -7.53 -6.08 26.95
N LYS A 366 -8.71 -5.49 26.75
CA LYS A 366 -9.57 -5.02 27.85
C LYS A 366 -9.85 -6.13 28.86
N GLY A 367 -9.47 -5.91 30.10
CA GLY A 367 -9.68 -6.85 31.21
C GLY A 367 -8.65 -7.98 31.30
N ARG A 368 -7.65 -8.02 30.39
CA ARG A 368 -6.51 -8.93 30.46
C ARG A 368 -5.31 -8.15 30.99
N LYS A 369 -4.80 -8.56 32.16
CA LYS A 369 -3.63 -7.96 32.81
C LYS A 369 -2.38 -8.74 32.51
#